data_AF-A0A9J6GLR8-F1
#
_entry.id   AF-A0A9J6GLR8-F1
#
_cell.length_a   1.000
_cell.length_b   1.000
_cell.length_c   1.000
_cell.angle_alpha   90.00
_cell.angle_beta   90.00
_cell.angle_gamma   90.00
#
_symmetry.space_group_name_H-M   'P 1'
#
loop_
_entity.id
_entity.type
_entity.pdbx_description
1 polymer ?
#
loop_
_entity_poly.entity_id
_entity_poly.type
_entity_poly.pdbx_seq_one_letter_code
_entity_poly.pdbx_strand_id
1 'polypeptide(L)'
;MAGFFSQEQPKGVSRIFFLETGGRGELSARQACAVESAARLHPSWTVHLLSVPNKHGSRANAENPFARVLQAIPNVVIKEIKPEEAFRGTPLEPWYESGALNKSAHPVEHLADALRLAETFHRGGIYLDTDVVVLRSLASLTLPFISQSPTVLPHHLFLCVHYTQWRRFFKSSTSHEAWSSCGQSYVMHVYNKMSSQEPAVSGCAYRQAAKKYCPKSLQQSLTLAGSF
;
A
#
# COMPACT_ATOMS: atom_id res chain seq x y z
N MET A 1 -29.81 -35.56 18.43
CA MET A 1 -28.95 -35.61 17.23
C MET A 1 -28.58 -34.18 16.88
N ALA A 2 -27.29 -33.87 16.87
CA ALA A 2 -26.77 -32.52 16.73
C ALA A 2 -26.97 -32.00 15.29
N GLY A 3 -27.68 -30.88 15.16
CA GLY A 3 -27.71 -30.11 13.93
C GLY A 3 -26.39 -29.37 13.75
N PHE A 4 -25.75 -29.59 12.61
CA PHE A 4 -24.62 -28.79 12.12
C PHE A 4 -25.08 -27.34 11.94
N PHE A 5 -24.71 -26.46 12.86
CA PHE A 5 -24.68 -25.03 12.58
C PHE A 5 -23.49 -24.75 11.67
N SER A 6 -23.76 -24.54 10.38
CA SER A 6 -22.84 -23.84 9.50
C SER A 6 -22.69 -22.42 10.03
N GLN A 7 -21.58 -22.14 10.71
CA GLN A 7 -21.23 -20.77 11.06
C GLN A 7 -20.74 -20.05 9.80
N GLU A 8 -21.63 -19.31 9.13
CA GLU A 8 -21.18 -18.27 8.20
C GLU A 8 -20.42 -17.20 9.00
N GLN A 9 -19.12 -17.13 8.77
CA GLN A 9 -18.28 -16.04 9.28
C GLN A 9 -18.76 -14.72 8.65
N PRO A 10 -18.99 -13.65 9.43
CA PRO A 10 -19.35 -12.35 8.86
C PRO A 10 -18.24 -11.89 7.92
N LYS A 11 -18.58 -11.65 6.65
CA LYS A 11 -17.64 -11.19 5.61
C LYS A 11 -17.07 -9.83 6.01
N GLY A 12 -15.85 -9.81 6.54
CA GLY A 12 -15.06 -8.58 6.66
C GLY A 12 -14.98 -7.85 5.32
N VAL A 13 -14.86 -6.52 5.35
CA VAL A 13 -14.74 -5.71 4.14
C VAL A 13 -13.51 -6.17 3.34
N SER A 14 -13.76 -6.85 2.23
CA SER A 14 -12.72 -7.42 1.34
C SER A 14 -12.14 -6.34 0.43
N ARG A 15 -11.44 -5.39 1.06
CA ARG A 15 -10.91 -4.17 0.43
C ARG A 15 -9.51 -3.86 0.96
N ILE A 16 -8.60 -3.57 0.05
CA ILE A 16 -7.31 -2.93 0.35
C ILE A 16 -7.30 -1.57 -0.32
N PHE A 17 -6.68 -0.57 0.29
CA PHE A 17 -6.47 0.72 -0.36
C PHE A 17 -5.10 1.32 -0.04
N PHE A 18 -4.59 2.04 -1.02
CA PHE A 18 -3.34 2.80 -0.99
C PHE A 18 -3.65 4.28 -1.20
N LEU A 19 -2.81 5.15 -0.66
CA LEU A 19 -2.90 6.60 -0.84
C LEU A 19 -1.69 7.12 -1.62
N GLU A 20 -1.95 7.97 -2.62
CA GLU A 20 -0.95 8.82 -3.24
C GLU A 20 -1.35 10.29 -3.02
N THR A 21 -0.75 10.91 -2.00
CA THR A 21 -1.05 12.29 -1.58
C THR A 21 -0.02 13.31 -2.07
N GLY A 22 1.07 12.87 -2.70
CA GLY A 22 2.15 13.75 -3.12
C GLY A 22 1.80 14.69 -4.27
N GLY A 23 0.64 14.52 -4.90
CA GLY A 23 0.18 15.36 -5.99
C GLY A 23 1.10 15.37 -7.22
N ARG A 24 2.05 14.41 -7.31
CA ARG A 24 3.05 14.36 -8.38
C ARG A 24 2.44 14.04 -9.73
N GLY A 25 1.28 13.37 -9.75
CA GLY A 25 0.59 12.97 -10.96
C GLY A 25 1.21 11.79 -11.69
N GLU A 26 2.33 11.27 -11.20
CA GLU A 26 3.06 10.19 -11.82
C GLU A 26 3.29 9.07 -10.80
N LEU A 27 2.76 7.88 -11.09
CA LEU A 27 3.06 6.68 -10.33
C LEU A 27 4.43 6.16 -10.71
N SER A 28 5.24 5.84 -9.70
CA SER A 28 6.52 5.17 -9.88
C SER A 28 6.37 3.65 -9.97
N ALA A 29 7.42 3.00 -10.46
CA ALA A 29 7.53 1.54 -10.50
C ALA A 29 7.30 0.86 -9.14
N ARG A 30 7.80 1.47 -8.06
CA ARG A 30 7.69 0.94 -6.70
C ARG A 30 6.26 1.03 -6.17
N GLN A 31 5.59 2.16 -6.42
CA GLN A 31 4.19 2.35 -6.01
C GLN A 31 3.27 1.39 -6.76
N ALA A 32 3.49 1.21 -8.06
CA ALA A 32 2.75 0.22 -8.82
C ALA A 32 3.04 -1.21 -8.36
N CYS A 33 4.29 -1.52 -8.02
CA CYS A 33 4.63 -2.81 -7.43
C CYS A 33 3.88 -3.09 -6.12
N ALA A 34 3.74 -2.09 -5.25
CA ALA A 34 2.99 -2.21 -4.01
C ALA A 34 1.53 -2.61 -4.29
N VAL A 35 0.85 -1.86 -5.17
CA VAL A 35 -0.54 -2.13 -5.55
C VAL A 35 -0.71 -3.50 -6.23
N GLU A 36 0.15 -3.83 -7.20
CA GLU A 36 0.12 -5.10 -7.91
C GLU A 36 0.31 -6.29 -6.97
N SER A 37 1.26 -6.19 -6.03
CA SER A 37 1.53 -7.27 -5.06
C SER A 37 0.32 -7.59 -4.19
N ALA A 38 -0.41 -6.56 -3.74
CA ALA A 38 -1.65 -6.73 -3.01
C ALA A 38 -2.74 -7.36 -3.90
N ALA A 39 -2.94 -6.82 -5.10
CA ALA A 39 -4.00 -7.26 -6.01
C ALA A 39 -3.86 -8.73 -6.43
N ARG A 40 -2.63 -9.18 -6.71
CA ARG A 40 -2.35 -10.56 -7.12
C ARG A 40 -2.57 -11.58 -6.01
N LEU A 41 -2.34 -11.20 -4.75
CA LEU A 41 -2.57 -12.07 -3.59
C LEU A 41 -4.03 -12.05 -3.10
N HIS A 42 -4.87 -11.15 -3.63
CA HIS A 42 -6.27 -10.99 -3.22
C HIS A 42 -7.20 -10.84 -4.43
N PRO A 43 -7.27 -11.84 -5.34
CA PRO A 43 -8.02 -11.73 -6.59
C PRO A 43 -9.53 -11.49 -6.41
N SER A 44 -10.10 -11.86 -5.24
CA SER A 44 -11.51 -11.63 -4.89
C SER A 44 -11.77 -10.33 -4.13
N TRP A 45 -10.72 -9.56 -3.80
CA TRP A 45 -10.85 -8.30 -3.07
C TRP A 45 -10.67 -7.11 -4.02
N THR A 46 -11.31 -5.98 -3.69
CA THR A 46 -11.06 -4.75 -4.45
C THR A 46 -9.84 -4.03 -3.89
N VAL A 47 -8.86 -3.72 -4.74
CA VAL A 47 -7.66 -2.97 -4.39
C VAL A 47 -7.76 -1.56 -4.97
N HIS A 48 -7.86 -0.57 -4.11
CA HIS A 48 -7.94 0.83 -4.51
C HIS A 48 -6.58 1.52 -4.47
N LEU A 49 -6.28 2.30 -5.49
CA LEU A 49 -5.25 3.34 -5.42
C LEU A 49 -5.96 4.69 -5.45
N LEU A 50 -5.95 5.38 -4.32
CA LEU A 50 -6.62 6.66 -4.13
C LEU A 50 -5.60 7.79 -4.26
N SER A 51 -5.79 8.68 -5.24
CA SER A 51 -4.88 9.79 -5.50
C SER A 51 -5.54 11.13 -5.21
N VAL A 52 -4.84 12.01 -4.50
CA VAL A 52 -5.30 13.39 -4.32
C VAL A 52 -5.11 14.14 -5.65
N PRO A 53 -6.10 14.95 -6.09
CA PRO A 53 -5.98 15.74 -7.31
C PRO A 53 -4.72 16.60 -7.31
N ASN A 54 -4.11 16.75 -8.49
CA ASN A 54 -3.03 17.71 -8.70
C ASN A 54 -3.47 18.82 -9.67
N LYS A 55 -2.62 19.84 -9.80
CA LYS A 55 -2.78 20.95 -10.75
C LYS A 55 -2.87 20.54 -12.23
N HIS A 56 -2.55 19.29 -12.57
CA HIS A 56 -2.65 18.73 -13.93
C HIS A 56 -3.90 17.84 -14.12
N GLY A 57 -4.72 17.65 -13.08
CA GLY A 57 -5.93 16.84 -13.09
C GLY A 57 -5.69 15.34 -13.37
N SER A 58 -6.78 14.61 -13.62
CA SER A 58 -6.80 13.15 -13.84
C SER A 58 -6.00 12.67 -15.06
N ARG A 59 -5.58 13.59 -15.95
CA ARG A 59 -4.83 13.28 -17.18
C ARG A 59 -3.46 12.68 -16.91
N ALA A 60 -2.78 13.10 -15.84
CA ALA A 60 -1.44 12.62 -15.52
C ALA A 60 -1.42 11.10 -15.27
N ASN A 61 -2.52 10.54 -14.75
CA ASN A 61 -2.66 9.10 -14.54
C ASN A 61 -2.98 8.31 -15.83
N ALA A 62 -3.60 8.92 -16.86
CA ALA A 62 -3.95 8.21 -18.09
C ALA A 62 -2.72 7.95 -19.00
N GLU A 63 -1.74 8.85 -18.94
CA GLU A 63 -0.50 8.76 -19.69
C GLU A 63 0.60 7.99 -18.96
N ASN A 64 0.48 7.86 -17.63
CA ASN A 64 1.44 7.13 -16.82
C ASN A 64 1.48 5.62 -17.20
N PRO A 65 2.66 5.07 -17.59
CA PRO A 65 2.77 3.67 -18.02
C PRO A 65 2.47 2.67 -16.90
N PHE A 66 2.76 3.03 -15.64
CA PHE A 66 2.47 2.17 -14.49
C PHE A 66 0.99 2.18 -14.10
N ALA A 67 0.28 3.29 -14.29
CA ALA A 67 -1.17 3.34 -14.14
C ALA A 67 -1.86 2.40 -15.15
N ARG A 68 -1.37 2.34 -16.40
CA ARG A 68 -1.87 1.37 -17.40
C ARG A 68 -1.62 -0.08 -16.99
N VAL A 69 -0.44 -0.38 -16.42
CA VAL A 69 -0.13 -1.70 -15.86
C VAL A 69 -1.15 -2.08 -14.79
N LEU A 70 -1.45 -1.15 -13.87
CA LEU A 70 -2.41 -1.36 -12.79
C LEU A 70 -3.85 -1.49 -13.30
N GLN A 71 -4.29 -0.67 -14.24
CA GLN A 71 -5.62 -0.74 -14.84
C GLN A 71 -5.87 -2.06 -15.58
N ALA A 72 -4.82 -2.72 -16.06
CA ALA A 72 -4.90 -4.06 -16.66
C ALA A 72 -5.00 -5.20 -15.62
N ILE A 73 -5.10 -4.89 -14.32
CA ILE A 73 -5.33 -5.87 -13.26
C ILE A 73 -6.82 -5.80 -12.86
N PRO A 74 -7.60 -6.90 -13.02
CA PRO A 74 -9.07 -6.85 -12.94
C PRO A 74 -9.65 -6.28 -11.65
N ASN A 75 -8.95 -6.47 -10.53
CA ASN A 75 -9.40 -6.06 -9.21
C ASN A 75 -8.73 -4.78 -8.69
N VAL A 76 -8.03 -4.04 -9.55
CA VAL A 76 -7.43 -2.75 -9.21
C VAL A 76 -8.29 -1.59 -9.70
N VAL A 77 -8.55 -0.64 -8.81
CA VAL A 77 -9.39 0.52 -9.09
C VAL A 77 -8.64 1.79 -8.68
N ILE A 78 -8.17 2.54 -9.68
CA ILE A 78 -7.55 3.85 -9.47
C ILE A 78 -8.65 4.91 -9.41
N LYS A 79 -8.70 5.69 -8.34
CA LYS A 79 -9.71 6.74 -8.13
C LYS A 79 -9.08 7.99 -7.54
N GLU A 80 -9.68 9.13 -7.83
CA GLU A 80 -9.36 10.35 -7.11
C GLU A 80 -10.10 10.39 -5.76
N ILE A 81 -9.45 11.00 -4.77
CA ILE A 81 -10.01 11.26 -3.46
C ILE A 81 -9.89 12.76 -3.18
N LYS A 82 -11.02 13.39 -2.85
CA LYS A 82 -11.03 14.79 -2.42
C LYS A 82 -10.97 14.83 -0.89
N PRO A 83 -9.97 15.49 -0.30
CA PRO A 83 -9.86 15.58 1.15
C PRO A 83 -11.13 16.10 1.84
N GLU A 84 -11.81 17.09 1.26
CA GLU A 84 -13.05 17.66 1.80
C GLU A 84 -14.16 16.62 1.93
N GLU A 85 -14.26 15.71 0.95
CA GLU A 85 -15.26 14.64 0.95
C GLU A 85 -14.85 13.50 1.87
N ALA A 86 -13.54 13.21 1.97
CA ALA A 86 -13.00 12.15 2.79
C ALA A 86 -13.08 12.46 4.29
N PHE A 87 -12.94 13.72 4.69
CA PHE A 87 -13.01 14.11 6.10
C PHE A 87 -14.43 14.38 6.59
N ARG A 88 -15.40 14.57 5.70
CA ARG A 88 -16.77 14.96 6.05
C ARG A 88 -17.45 13.95 6.98
N GLY A 89 -17.92 14.41 8.14
CA GLY A 89 -18.58 13.56 9.15
C GLY A 89 -17.62 12.67 9.93
N THR A 90 -16.30 12.85 9.80
CA THR A 90 -15.30 12.16 10.62
C THR A 90 -14.90 13.04 11.82
N PRO A 91 -14.34 12.46 12.90
CA PRO A 91 -13.72 13.24 13.98
C PRO A 91 -12.56 14.15 13.52
N LEU A 92 -12.03 13.94 12.31
CA LEU A 92 -10.96 14.75 11.72
C LEU A 92 -11.49 15.94 10.90
N GLU A 93 -12.80 16.05 10.67
CA GLU A 93 -13.42 17.17 9.93
C GLU A 93 -13.06 18.53 10.54
N PRO A 94 -13.22 18.77 11.86
CA PRO A 94 -12.90 20.09 12.42
C PRO A 94 -11.40 20.42 12.35
N TRP A 95 -10.54 19.39 12.44
CA TRP A 95 -9.10 19.57 12.26
C TRP A 95 -8.78 20.01 10.82
N TYR A 96 -9.39 19.37 9.81
CA TYR A 96 -9.19 19.75 8.42
C TYR A 96 -9.73 21.16 8.13
N GLU A 97 -10.95 21.46 8.57
CA GLU A 97 -11.61 22.76 8.38
C GLU A 97 -10.87 23.91 9.08
N SER A 98 -10.18 23.66 10.20
CA SER A 98 -9.40 24.68 10.90
C SER A 98 -8.23 25.24 10.08
N GLY A 99 -7.88 24.59 8.95
CA GLY A 99 -6.71 24.95 8.14
C GLY A 99 -5.37 24.60 8.80
N ALA A 100 -5.37 23.79 9.86
CA ALA A 100 -4.16 23.32 10.53
C ALA A 100 -3.18 22.64 9.57
N LEU A 101 -3.70 21.89 8.58
CA LEU A 101 -2.89 21.25 7.55
C LEU A 101 -2.04 22.24 6.76
N ASN A 102 -2.61 23.40 6.37
CA ASN A 102 -1.94 24.43 5.58
C ASN A 102 -0.79 25.10 6.35
N LYS A 103 -0.85 25.08 7.69
CA LYS A 103 0.18 25.64 8.58
C LYS A 103 1.27 24.63 8.92
N SER A 104 1.17 23.41 8.41
CA SER A 104 2.09 22.35 8.77
C SER A 104 3.43 22.43 8.05
N ALA A 105 4.50 22.02 8.74
CA ALA A 105 5.80 21.78 8.12
C ALA A 105 5.83 20.54 7.21
N HIS A 106 4.86 19.61 7.36
CA HIS A 106 4.78 18.33 6.64
C HIS A 106 3.36 18.07 6.11
N PRO A 107 2.82 18.94 5.23
CA PRO A 107 1.41 18.88 4.84
C PRO A 107 1.07 17.62 4.03
N VAL A 108 1.99 17.10 3.22
CA VAL A 108 1.74 15.89 2.40
C VAL A 108 1.64 14.65 3.28
N GLU A 109 2.54 14.52 4.25
CA GLU A 109 2.61 13.42 5.19
C GLU A 109 1.41 13.46 6.15
N HIS A 110 1.13 14.62 6.75
CA HIS A 110 -0.02 14.75 7.65
C HIS A 110 -1.36 14.56 6.93
N LEU A 111 -1.48 14.97 5.66
CA LEU A 111 -2.66 14.64 4.86
C LEU A 111 -2.79 13.12 4.68
N ALA A 112 -1.69 12.40 4.39
CA ALA A 112 -1.72 10.94 4.27
C ALA A 112 -2.05 10.23 5.60
N ASP A 113 -1.53 10.74 6.72
CA ASP A 113 -1.81 10.23 8.07
C ASP A 113 -3.28 10.42 8.46
N ALA A 114 -3.87 11.56 8.10
CA ALA A 114 -5.28 11.80 8.35
C ALA A 114 -6.21 11.03 7.40
N LEU A 115 -5.90 11.02 6.09
CA LEU A 115 -6.72 10.33 5.08
C LEU A 115 -6.81 8.82 5.30
N ARG A 116 -5.74 8.16 5.74
CA ARG A 116 -5.80 6.71 6.00
C ARG A 116 -6.79 6.37 7.11
N LEU A 117 -6.91 7.24 8.12
CA LEU A 117 -7.87 7.08 9.20
C LEU A 117 -9.29 7.39 8.71
N ALA A 118 -9.46 8.48 7.97
CA ALA A 118 -10.75 8.91 7.43
C ALA A 118 -11.35 7.89 6.45
N GLU A 119 -10.56 7.37 5.51
CA GLU A 119 -11.01 6.34 4.57
C GLU A 119 -11.35 5.02 5.27
N THR A 120 -10.55 4.62 6.27
CA THR A 120 -10.86 3.45 7.09
C THR A 120 -12.15 3.66 7.88
N PHE A 121 -12.37 4.86 8.41
CA PHE A 121 -13.58 5.21 9.16
C PHE A 121 -14.84 5.09 8.30
N HIS A 122 -14.81 5.58 7.06
CA HIS A 122 -15.98 5.54 6.18
C HIS A 122 -16.24 4.19 5.53
N ARG A 123 -15.19 3.50 5.11
CA ARG A 123 -15.32 2.35 4.19
C ARG A 123 -14.80 1.04 4.76
N GLY A 124 -14.09 1.08 5.89
CA GLY A 124 -13.34 -0.05 6.40
C GLY A 124 -12.27 -0.54 5.42
N GLY A 125 -11.83 -1.79 5.63
CA GLY A 125 -10.77 -2.42 4.84
C GLY A 125 -9.37 -2.21 5.42
N ILE A 126 -8.35 -2.51 4.62
CA ILE A 126 -6.95 -2.46 5.02
C ILE A 126 -6.22 -1.36 4.25
N TYR A 127 -5.61 -0.43 4.98
CA TYR A 127 -4.67 0.54 4.42
C TYR A 127 -3.28 -0.06 4.31
N LEU A 128 -2.57 0.22 3.21
CA LEU A 128 -1.15 -0.08 3.03
C LEU A 128 -0.43 1.12 2.41
N ASP A 129 0.82 1.36 2.85
CA ASP A 129 1.69 2.35 2.22
C ASP A 129 2.13 1.89 0.83
N THR A 130 2.46 2.84 -0.05
CA THR A 130 2.92 2.55 -1.42
C THR A 130 4.39 2.09 -1.51
N ASP A 131 5.01 1.82 -0.37
CA ASP A 131 6.38 1.30 -0.24
C ASP A 131 6.42 -0.07 0.46
N VAL A 132 5.32 -0.82 0.41
CA VAL A 132 5.28 -2.21 0.87
C VAL A 132 5.09 -3.17 -0.30
N VAL A 133 5.77 -4.32 -0.27
CA VAL A 133 5.43 -5.47 -1.12
C VAL A 133 4.67 -6.47 -0.28
N VAL A 134 3.44 -6.80 -0.67
CA VAL A 134 2.64 -7.82 0.02
C VAL A 134 3.21 -9.20 -0.30
N LEU A 135 3.59 -9.94 0.73
CA LEU A 135 4.24 -11.26 0.65
C LEU A 135 3.26 -12.41 0.91
N ARG A 136 2.17 -12.14 1.64
CA ARG A 136 1.17 -13.13 2.09
C ARG A 136 -0.23 -12.54 2.05
N SER A 137 -1.25 -13.40 1.98
CA SER A 137 -2.64 -12.96 2.08
C SER A 137 -2.90 -12.32 3.45
N LEU A 138 -3.61 -11.20 3.45
CA LEU A 138 -4.04 -10.43 4.61
C LEU A 138 -5.43 -10.86 5.11
N ALA A 139 -6.03 -11.88 4.50
CA ALA A 139 -7.37 -12.37 4.88
C ALA A 139 -7.43 -12.88 6.34
N SER A 140 -6.33 -13.41 6.87
CA SER A 140 -6.25 -13.79 8.29
C SER A 140 -6.23 -12.60 9.25
N LEU A 141 -5.95 -11.40 8.74
CA LEU A 141 -5.93 -10.16 9.53
C LEU A 141 -7.29 -9.46 9.57
N THR A 142 -8.24 -9.86 8.73
CA THR A 142 -9.62 -9.38 8.83
C THR A 142 -10.25 -10.07 10.03
N LEU A 143 -9.97 -9.52 11.21
CA LEU A 143 -10.58 -9.97 12.45
C LEU A 143 -12.10 -9.79 12.37
N PRO A 144 -12.89 -10.71 12.95
CA PRO A 144 -14.32 -10.47 13.13
C PRO A 144 -14.51 -9.15 13.87
N PHE A 145 -15.36 -8.30 13.29
CA PHE A 145 -15.50 -6.88 13.57
C PHE A 145 -15.89 -6.58 15.03
N ILE A 146 -15.47 -5.41 15.51
CA ILE A 146 -15.78 -4.72 16.79
C ILE A 146 -15.01 -5.21 18.03
N SER A 147 -13.71 -4.91 18.07
CA SER A 147 -13.13 -4.43 19.33
C SER A 147 -13.35 -2.92 19.40
N GLN A 148 -13.87 -2.39 20.51
CA GLN A 148 -13.98 -0.94 20.75
C GLN A 148 -12.61 -0.25 20.88
N SER A 149 -11.52 -0.98 20.65
CA SER A 149 -10.14 -0.49 20.77
C SER A 149 -9.26 -1.04 19.65
N PRO A 150 -8.30 -0.24 19.16
CA PRO A 150 -7.36 -0.68 18.13
C PRO A 150 -6.52 -1.85 18.65
N THR A 151 -6.50 -2.95 17.89
CA THR A 151 -5.59 -4.07 18.15
C THR A 151 -4.24 -3.78 17.51
N VAL A 152 -3.19 -3.69 18.33
CA VAL A 152 -1.82 -3.57 17.84
C VAL A 152 -1.25 -4.97 17.61
N LEU A 153 -0.89 -5.27 16.37
CA LEU A 153 -0.28 -6.55 16.01
C LEU A 153 1.24 -6.52 16.22
N PRO A 154 1.89 -7.68 16.45
CA PRO A 154 3.33 -7.76 16.62
C PRO A 154 4.11 -7.18 15.43
N HIS A 155 5.14 -6.39 15.73
CA HIS A 155 5.93 -5.67 14.71
C HIS A 155 6.55 -6.57 13.63
N HIS A 156 6.95 -7.81 13.94
CA HIS A 156 7.67 -8.72 13.03
C HIS A 156 6.77 -9.23 11.90
N LEU A 157 5.45 -9.09 12.05
CA LEU A 157 4.46 -9.41 11.03
C LEU A 157 4.42 -8.37 9.90
N PHE A 158 4.97 -7.16 10.12
CA PHE A 158 4.91 -6.06 9.15
C PHE A 158 6.26 -5.34 8.93
N LEU A 159 7.20 -5.45 9.88
CA LEU A 159 8.51 -4.81 9.87
C LEU A 159 9.61 -5.87 10.02
N CYS A 160 9.70 -6.80 9.06
CA CYS A 160 10.66 -7.90 9.12
C CYS A 160 12.12 -7.46 9.20
N VAL A 161 12.47 -6.32 8.61
CA VAL A 161 13.79 -5.72 8.74
C VAL A 161 13.60 -4.31 9.29
N HIS A 162 14.21 -4.02 10.44
CA HIS A 162 14.13 -2.70 11.04
C HIS A 162 14.67 -1.61 10.09
N TYR A 163 14.08 -0.41 10.14
CA TYR A 163 14.38 0.67 9.20
C TYR A 163 15.87 1.03 9.12
N THR A 164 16.62 0.93 10.22
CA THR A 164 18.08 1.19 10.23
C THR A 164 18.88 0.23 9.34
N GLN A 165 18.28 -0.91 8.97
CA GLN A 165 18.89 -1.96 8.17
C GLN A 165 18.26 -2.08 6.77
N TRP A 166 17.49 -1.08 6.32
CA TRP A 166 16.76 -1.10 5.04
C TRP A 166 17.63 -1.51 3.83
N ARG A 167 18.91 -1.17 3.84
CA ARG A 167 19.88 -1.52 2.78
C ARG A 167 19.99 -3.02 2.53
N ARG A 168 19.63 -3.86 3.51
CA ARG A 168 19.68 -5.33 3.38
C ARG A 168 18.76 -5.84 2.28
N PHE A 169 17.67 -5.13 1.98
CA PHE A 169 16.77 -5.49 0.88
C PHE A 169 17.39 -5.27 -0.50
N PHE A 170 18.36 -4.36 -0.60
CA PHE A 170 18.90 -3.87 -1.87
C PHE A 170 20.27 -4.45 -2.22
N LYS A 171 20.89 -5.22 -1.32
CA LYS A 171 22.18 -5.90 -1.56
C LYS A 171 21.97 -7.39 -1.79
N SER A 172 22.60 -7.93 -2.84
CA SER A 172 22.54 -9.37 -3.14
C SER A 172 23.23 -10.21 -2.06
N SER A 173 24.28 -9.68 -1.41
CA SER A 173 25.01 -10.36 -0.33
C SER A 173 24.20 -10.56 0.95
N THR A 174 23.15 -9.76 1.19
CA THR A 174 22.29 -9.86 2.38
C THR A 174 20.89 -10.39 2.06
N SER A 175 20.70 -10.91 0.85
CA SER A 175 19.40 -11.31 0.32
C SER A 175 18.82 -12.48 1.11
N HIS A 176 19.64 -13.48 1.43
CA HIS A 176 19.22 -14.67 2.18
C HIS A 176 18.73 -14.29 3.59
N GLU A 177 19.48 -13.46 4.31
CA GLU A 177 19.12 -13.05 5.66
C GLU A 177 17.90 -12.12 5.65
N ALA A 178 17.74 -11.26 4.64
CA ALA A 178 16.54 -10.44 4.49
C ALA A 178 15.29 -11.30 4.30
N TRP A 179 15.35 -12.34 3.48
CA TRP A 179 14.25 -13.30 3.32
C TRP A 179 13.97 -14.11 4.59
N SER A 180 15.01 -14.56 5.28
CA SER A 180 14.88 -15.26 6.56
C SER A 180 14.13 -14.39 7.58
N SER A 181 14.49 -13.10 7.69
CA SER A 181 13.80 -12.14 8.54
C SER A 181 12.34 -11.92 8.13
N CYS A 182 12.01 -11.96 6.84
CA CYS A 182 10.63 -11.82 6.34
C CYS A 182 9.84 -13.13 6.31
N GLY A 183 10.35 -14.20 6.90
CA GLY A 183 9.73 -15.52 6.89
C GLY A 183 8.28 -15.53 7.40
N GLN A 184 7.95 -14.75 8.43
CA GLN A 184 6.59 -14.65 8.98
C GLN A 184 5.86 -13.34 8.62
N SER A 185 6.54 -12.43 7.92
CA SER A 185 5.98 -11.11 7.62
C SER A 185 4.95 -11.19 6.50
N TYR A 186 3.86 -10.44 6.65
CA TYR A 186 2.85 -10.24 5.61
C TYR A 186 3.32 -9.31 4.52
N VAL A 187 4.24 -8.39 4.85
CA VAL A 187 4.75 -7.39 3.91
C VAL A 187 6.27 -7.24 4.01
N MET A 188 6.89 -6.74 2.94
CA MET A 188 8.25 -6.22 2.92
C MET A 188 8.15 -4.70 2.78
N HIS A 189 8.34 -3.98 3.89
CA HIS A 189 8.39 -2.52 3.89
C HIS A 189 9.77 -2.06 3.40
N VAL A 190 9.84 -1.40 2.24
CA VAL A 190 11.12 -1.01 1.62
C VAL A 190 11.58 0.40 1.98
N TYR A 191 10.84 1.10 2.84
CA TYR A 191 11.23 2.39 3.43
C TYR A 191 11.58 3.46 2.41
N ASN A 192 10.64 3.87 1.56
CA ASN A 192 10.92 4.75 0.40
C ASN A 192 11.61 6.07 0.77
N LYS A 193 11.34 6.63 1.96
CA LYS A 193 12.03 7.84 2.44
C LYS A 193 13.56 7.68 2.46
N MET A 194 14.05 6.47 2.74
CA MET A 194 15.49 6.16 2.77
C MET A 194 15.98 5.48 1.50
N SER A 195 15.15 4.66 0.86
CA SER A 195 15.57 3.77 -0.22
C SER A 195 15.25 4.27 -1.63
N SER A 196 14.55 5.40 -1.79
CA SER A 196 14.05 5.88 -3.09
C SER A 196 15.10 5.97 -4.19
N GLN A 197 16.35 6.29 -3.83
CA GLN A 197 17.47 6.43 -4.77
C GLN A 197 18.31 5.15 -4.94
N GLU A 198 18.02 4.09 -4.18
CA GLU A 198 18.80 2.85 -4.19
C GLU A 198 18.20 1.85 -5.19
N PRO A 199 18.84 1.56 -6.33
CA PRO A 199 18.28 0.62 -7.30
C PRO A 199 18.22 -0.81 -6.75
N ALA A 200 17.17 -1.54 -7.08
CA ALA A 200 17.00 -2.95 -6.75
C ALA A 200 17.84 -3.81 -7.73
N VAL A 201 19.11 -4.00 -7.41
CA VAL A 201 20.05 -4.77 -8.24
C VAL A 201 19.63 -6.24 -8.41
N SER A 202 20.10 -6.87 -9.47
CA SER A 202 19.83 -8.29 -9.70
C SER A 202 20.31 -9.16 -8.53
N GLY A 203 19.42 -10.01 -8.02
CA GLY A 203 19.71 -10.92 -6.91
C GLY A 203 19.45 -10.37 -5.50
N CYS A 204 19.19 -9.06 -5.32
CA CYS A 204 18.79 -8.55 -4.01
C CYS A 204 17.36 -8.99 -3.63
N ALA A 205 17.06 -9.02 -2.33
CA ALA A 205 15.78 -9.53 -1.84
C ALA A 205 14.58 -8.74 -2.39
N TYR A 206 14.70 -7.42 -2.52
CA TYR A 206 13.62 -6.60 -3.07
C TYR A 206 13.38 -6.91 -4.56
N ARG A 207 14.44 -7.06 -5.37
CA ARG A 207 14.31 -7.43 -6.79
C ARG A 207 13.69 -8.82 -6.95
N GLN A 208 14.04 -9.77 -6.09
CA GLN A 208 13.43 -11.10 -6.06
C GLN A 208 11.95 -11.04 -5.65
N ALA A 209 11.60 -10.21 -4.64
CA ALA A 209 10.22 -9.99 -4.22
C ALA A 209 9.40 -9.37 -5.35
N ALA A 210 9.94 -8.35 -6.03
CA ALA A 210 9.26 -7.72 -7.16
C ALA A 210 9.01 -8.69 -8.31
N LYS A 211 10.00 -9.53 -8.64
CA LYS A 211 9.85 -10.58 -9.66
C LYS A 211 8.74 -11.57 -9.32
N LYS A 212 8.56 -11.89 -8.04
CA LYS A 212 7.57 -12.85 -7.57
C LYS A 212 6.17 -12.24 -7.45
N TYR A 213 6.06 -11.06 -6.85
CA TYR A 213 4.78 -10.50 -6.41
C TYR A 213 4.27 -9.36 -7.28
N CYS A 214 5.11 -8.66 -8.04
CA CYS A 214 4.69 -7.57 -8.93
C CYS A 214 5.38 -7.63 -10.32
N PRO A 215 5.32 -8.78 -11.03
CA PRO A 215 6.09 -8.99 -12.24
C PRO A 215 5.77 -7.99 -13.36
N LYS A 216 4.54 -7.49 -13.48
CA LYS A 216 4.17 -6.53 -14.55
C LYS A 216 4.82 -5.17 -14.32
N SER A 217 4.76 -4.67 -13.08
CA SER A 217 5.39 -3.40 -12.68
C SER A 217 6.91 -3.47 -12.81
N LEU A 218 7.51 -4.59 -12.41
CA LEU A 218 8.94 -4.82 -12.60
C LEU A 218 9.32 -4.81 -14.08
N GLN A 219 8.61 -5.57 -14.93
CA GLN A 219 8.89 -5.64 -16.35
C GLN A 219 8.76 -4.27 -17.03
N GLN A 220 7.72 -3.52 -16.70
CA GLN A 220 7.50 -2.17 -17.22
C GLN A 220 8.68 -1.24 -16.87
N SER A 221 9.15 -1.28 -15.62
CA SER A 221 10.30 -0.48 -15.18
C SER A 221 11.58 -0.83 -15.92
N LEU A 222 11.87 -2.13 -16.08
CA LEU A 222 13.07 -2.57 -16.79
C LEU A 222 13.05 -2.21 -18.27
N THR A 223 11.87 -2.22 -18.89
CA THR A 223 11.70 -1.82 -20.29
C THR A 223 11.94 -0.32 -20.46
N LEU A 224 11.48 0.51 -19.51
CA LEU A 224 11.58 1.96 -19.60
C LEU A 224 12.95 2.51 -19.18
N ALA A 225 13.56 1.95 -18.13
CA ALA A 225 14.70 2.54 -17.45
C ALA A 225 15.89 1.59 -17.24
N GLY A 226 15.80 0.32 -17.70
CA GLY A 226 16.84 -0.70 -17.48
C GLY A 226 17.06 -1.08 -16.00
N SER A 227 16.28 -0.51 -15.08
CA SER A 227 16.43 -0.62 -13.63
C SER A 227 15.06 -0.61 -12.94
N PHE A 228 15.05 -0.96 -11.65
CA PHE A 228 13.89 -0.98 -10.78
C PHE A 228 14.26 -0.38 -9.43
#